data_AF-A0A370PK12-F1
#
_entry.id   AF-A0A370PK12-F1
#
_cell.length_a   1.000
_cell.length_b   1.000
_cell.length_c   1.000
_cell.angle_alpha   90.00
_cell.angle_beta   90.00
_cell.angle_gamma   90.00
#
_symmetry.space_group_name_H-M   'P 1'
#
loop_
_entity.id
_entity.type
_entity.pdbx_description
1 polymer ?
#
loop_
_entity_poly.entity_id
_entity_poly.type
_entity_poly.pdbx_seq_one_letter_code
_entity_poly.pdbx_strand_id
1 'polypeptide(L)'
;MSRSSINPDDINLLAQFLAHEQIPVSSHPPINTDCIVICVSAVLYPATTVFKHLERNPQLTKTLVLCGGIGHSTPYLYEAVSKHPDYAHLIPEITGKPESHVLHTIFTRCFDATFIQKSGCTVLLEDKSTNCGQNATETRALLARNGIPEPKSMIVVQDPTMARRTVASFEKAYAPRPPNLLSWPIIVPRVKMEGGELVYDYDDVDESMPGVTGGLWSMSRFLGLVLGEIPRLRDDEHGYGPMGKGFIGHVDIPEEVECAFSRVQGGLGENLVKR
;
A
#
# COMPACT_ATOMS: atom_id res chain seq x y z
N MET A 1 3.33 -38.85 -1.43
CA MET A 1 4.00 -37.56 -1.22
C MET A 1 2.99 -36.64 -0.56
N SER A 2 3.16 -36.36 0.73
CA SER A 2 2.28 -35.45 1.48
C SER A 2 2.41 -34.06 0.84
N ARG A 3 1.32 -33.50 0.30
CA ARG A 3 1.28 -32.05 0.03
C ARG A 3 1.45 -31.41 1.39
N SER A 4 2.57 -30.71 1.65
CA SER A 4 2.69 -29.98 2.90
C SER A 4 1.54 -28.99 2.95
N SER A 5 0.64 -29.17 3.92
CA SER A 5 -0.46 -28.24 4.14
C SER A 5 0.13 -26.86 4.39
N ILE A 6 -0.34 -25.86 3.63
CA ILE A 6 0.05 -24.47 3.81
C ILE A 6 -0.28 -24.07 5.25
N ASN A 7 0.71 -23.56 5.98
CA ASN A 7 0.50 -23.05 7.33
C ASN A 7 0.08 -21.57 7.25
N PRO A 8 -1.13 -21.19 7.74
CA PRO A 8 -1.56 -19.80 7.76
C PRO A 8 -0.62 -18.89 8.56
N ASP A 9 0.04 -19.41 9.61
CA ASP A 9 0.95 -18.60 10.45
C ASP A 9 2.17 -18.11 9.67
N ASP A 10 2.68 -18.92 8.74
CA ASP A 10 3.79 -18.50 7.87
C ASP A 10 3.35 -17.36 6.96
N ILE A 11 2.14 -17.43 6.39
CA ILE A 11 1.61 -16.36 5.54
C ILE A 11 1.37 -15.09 6.37
N ASN A 12 0.83 -15.23 7.57
CA ASN A 12 0.60 -14.12 8.49
C ASN A 12 1.91 -13.42 8.89
N LEU A 13 2.98 -14.19 9.13
CA LEU A 13 4.30 -13.63 9.41
C LEU A 13 4.84 -12.83 8.21
N LEU A 14 4.72 -13.37 7.00
CA LEU A 14 5.14 -12.66 5.78
C LEU A 14 4.31 -11.39 5.56
N ALA A 15 2.99 -11.47 5.74
CA ALA A 15 2.08 -10.34 5.58
C ALA A 15 2.37 -9.23 6.60
N GLN A 16 2.60 -9.59 7.86
CA GLN A 16 3.01 -8.66 8.92
C GLN A 16 4.35 -8.00 8.61
N PHE A 17 5.32 -8.78 8.13
CA PHE A 17 6.61 -8.24 7.69
C PHE A 17 6.39 -7.22 6.56
N LEU A 18 5.67 -7.57 5.51
CA LEU A 18 5.45 -6.72 4.34
C LEU A 18 4.65 -5.44 4.64
N ALA A 19 3.62 -5.55 5.49
CA ALA A 19 2.77 -4.43 5.89
C ALA A 19 3.55 -3.32 6.61
N HIS A 20 4.64 -3.69 7.29
CA HIS A 20 5.56 -2.75 7.93
C HIS A 20 4.84 -1.71 8.80
N GLU A 21 3.78 -2.11 9.50
CA GLU A 21 2.94 -1.18 10.27
C GLU A 21 3.76 -0.47 11.37
N GLN A 22 3.86 0.86 11.28
CA GLN A 22 4.51 1.70 12.29
C GLN A 22 3.51 2.64 12.98
N ILE A 23 2.29 2.71 12.46
CA ILE A 23 1.15 3.40 13.08
C ILE A 23 0.04 2.35 13.24
N PRO A 24 -0.04 1.66 14.39
CA PRO A 24 -1.07 0.66 14.65
C PRO A 24 -2.47 1.25 14.56
N VAL A 25 -3.46 0.44 14.21
CA VAL A 25 -4.89 0.83 14.19
C VAL A 25 -5.36 1.41 15.53
N SER A 26 -4.83 0.92 16.65
CA SER A 26 -5.13 1.42 18.00
C SER A 26 -4.51 2.80 18.31
N SER A 27 -3.61 3.28 17.45
CA SER A 27 -2.88 4.53 17.60
C SER A 27 -3.38 5.57 16.60
N HIS A 28 -3.21 6.85 16.96
CA HIS A 28 -3.51 7.94 16.04
C HIS A 28 -2.24 8.33 15.28
N PRO A 29 -2.33 8.64 13.97
CA PRO A 29 -1.18 9.16 13.24
C PRO A 29 -0.72 10.49 13.87
N PRO A 30 0.59 10.81 13.84
CA PRO A 30 1.11 12.06 14.37
C PRO A 30 0.43 13.27 13.73
N ILE A 31 -0.10 14.16 14.57
CA ILE A 31 -0.68 15.44 14.11
C ILE A 31 0.41 16.31 13.45
N ASN A 32 -0.01 17.17 12.51
CA ASN A 32 0.87 18.11 11.82
C ASN A 32 2.02 17.44 11.07
N THR A 33 1.77 16.26 10.50
CA THR A 33 2.68 15.61 9.56
C THR A 33 2.86 16.51 8.32
N ASP A 34 4.09 16.76 7.88
CA ASP A 34 4.31 17.63 6.71
C ASP A 34 3.67 17.08 5.42
N CYS A 35 3.73 15.76 5.20
CA CYS A 35 3.18 15.13 4.01
C CYS A 35 2.59 13.73 4.28
N ILE A 36 1.39 13.47 3.77
CA ILE A 36 0.85 12.11 3.63
C ILE A 36 0.88 11.76 2.15
N VAL A 37 1.44 10.61 1.81
CA VAL A 37 1.45 10.07 0.45
C VAL A 37 0.61 8.80 0.44
N ILE A 38 -0.49 8.81 -0.31
CA ILE A 38 -1.26 7.61 -0.63
C ILE A 38 -0.78 7.08 -1.96
N CYS A 39 0.02 6.01 -1.95
CA CYS A 39 0.27 5.23 -3.15
C CYS A 39 -0.99 4.42 -3.46
N VAL A 40 -1.63 4.74 -4.58
CA VAL A 40 -2.94 4.20 -4.91
C VAL A 40 -2.84 2.70 -5.17
N SER A 41 -3.79 1.95 -4.64
CA SER A 41 -3.88 0.50 -4.84
C SER A 41 -5.33 0.07 -5.06
N ALA A 42 -5.52 -1.16 -5.53
CA ALA A 42 -6.84 -1.75 -5.69
C ALA A 42 -7.52 -2.09 -4.35
N VAL A 43 -6.77 -2.08 -3.24
CA VAL A 43 -7.37 -2.14 -1.90
C VAL A 43 -7.72 -0.72 -1.49
N LEU A 44 -9.00 -0.40 -1.62
CA LEU A 44 -9.52 0.97 -1.47
C LEU A 44 -9.64 1.40 -0.01
N TYR A 45 -9.79 0.44 0.90
CA TYR A 45 -10.05 0.68 2.33
C TYR A 45 -9.01 1.59 3.03
N PRO A 46 -7.68 1.41 2.84
CA PRO A 46 -6.68 2.33 3.36
C PRO A 46 -6.95 3.79 2.97
N ALA A 47 -7.17 4.07 1.67
CA ALA A 47 -7.40 5.44 1.21
C ALA A 47 -8.70 6.04 1.78
N THR A 48 -9.78 5.26 1.80
CA THR A 48 -11.05 5.63 2.44
C THR A 48 -10.87 6.00 3.91
N THR A 49 -10.04 5.24 4.63
CA THR A 49 -9.77 5.50 6.05
C THR A 49 -8.96 6.77 6.26
N VAL A 50 -7.96 7.04 5.41
CA VAL A 50 -7.22 8.32 5.44
C VAL A 50 -8.17 9.49 5.21
N PHE A 51 -9.06 9.42 4.22
CA PHE A 51 -10.01 10.51 3.92
C PHE A 51 -10.97 10.76 5.08
N LYS A 52 -11.59 9.73 5.64
CA LYS A 52 -12.44 9.85 6.85
C LYS A 52 -11.67 10.43 8.04
N HIS A 53 -10.39 10.09 8.18
CA HIS A 53 -9.57 10.65 9.24
C HIS A 53 -9.30 12.14 9.00
N LEU A 54 -9.05 12.56 7.77
CA LEU A 54 -8.85 13.96 7.40
C LEU A 54 -10.13 14.81 7.54
N GLU A 55 -11.32 14.25 7.29
CA GLU A 55 -12.59 14.94 7.54
C GLU A 55 -12.78 15.27 9.02
N ARG A 56 -12.27 14.43 9.93
CA ARG A 56 -12.34 14.64 11.38
C ARG A 56 -11.17 15.47 11.90
N ASN A 57 -9.99 15.32 11.29
CA ASN A 57 -8.73 15.92 11.71
C ASN A 57 -8.04 16.57 10.50
N PRO A 58 -8.58 17.68 9.95
CA PRO A 58 -8.07 18.25 8.71
C PRO A 58 -6.68 18.88 8.85
N GLN A 59 -6.22 19.10 10.09
CA GLN A 59 -4.87 19.57 10.43
C GLN A 59 -3.85 18.41 10.57
N LEU A 60 -4.24 17.17 10.28
CA LEU A 60 -3.34 16.02 10.36
C LEU A 60 -2.13 16.19 9.44
N THR A 61 -2.34 16.71 8.22
CA THR A 61 -1.27 16.95 7.26
C THR A 61 -1.38 18.29 6.56
N LYS A 62 -0.23 18.87 6.21
CA LYS A 62 -0.17 20.09 5.38
C LYS A 62 -0.31 19.77 3.90
N THR A 63 0.17 18.60 3.48
CA THR A 63 0.13 18.15 2.08
C THR A 63 -0.33 16.71 2.00
N LEU A 64 -1.29 16.46 1.12
CA LEU A 64 -1.74 15.13 0.74
C LEU A 64 -1.35 14.89 -0.72
N VAL A 65 -0.58 13.84 -0.97
CA VAL A 65 -0.23 13.40 -2.33
C VAL A 65 -0.99 12.12 -2.64
N LEU A 66 -1.75 12.11 -3.73
CA LEU A 66 -2.28 10.88 -4.32
C LEU A 66 -1.32 10.44 -5.43
N CYS A 67 -0.69 9.28 -5.25
CA CYS A 67 0.44 8.85 -6.06
C CYS A 67 0.13 7.57 -6.84
N GLY A 68 0.21 7.67 -8.17
CA GLY A 68 0.07 6.55 -9.09
C GLY A 68 -0.28 7.02 -10.50
N GLY A 69 0.56 6.66 -11.47
CA GLY A 69 0.29 6.88 -12.89
C GLY A 69 -0.57 5.77 -13.51
N ILE A 70 -0.18 5.27 -14.67
CA ILE A 70 -0.79 4.09 -15.31
C ILE A 70 0.24 2.96 -15.31
N GLY A 71 -0.11 1.83 -14.74
CA GLY A 71 0.77 0.66 -14.59
C GLY A 71 0.00 -0.66 -14.49
N HIS A 72 0.70 -1.72 -14.08
CA HIS A 72 0.13 -3.07 -14.00
C HIS A 72 -1.02 -3.20 -12.99
N SER A 73 -1.09 -2.31 -12.00
CA SER A 73 -2.12 -2.32 -10.96
C SER A 73 -3.40 -1.59 -11.38
N THR A 74 -3.35 -0.75 -12.41
CA THR A 74 -4.45 0.13 -12.80
C THR A 74 -5.73 -0.62 -13.21
N PRO A 75 -5.67 -1.74 -13.98
CA PRO A 75 -6.87 -2.52 -14.27
C PRO A 75 -7.53 -3.10 -13.02
N TYR A 76 -6.74 -3.55 -12.04
CA TYR A 76 -7.27 -4.06 -10.77
C TYR A 76 -7.94 -2.95 -9.95
N LEU A 77 -7.43 -1.72 -10.02
CA LEU A 77 -8.09 -0.56 -9.40
C LEU A 77 -9.46 -0.29 -10.03
N TYR A 78 -9.56 -0.27 -11.36
CA TYR A 78 -10.86 -0.08 -12.03
C TYR A 78 -11.85 -1.20 -11.66
N GLU A 79 -11.38 -2.45 -11.63
CA GLU A 79 -12.19 -3.59 -11.22
C GLU A 79 -12.68 -3.45 -9.77
N ALA A 80 -11.79 -3.09 -8.84
CA ALA A 80 -12.14 -2.85 -7.44
C ALA A 80 -13.19 -1.74 -7.31
N VAL A 81 -13.03 -0.61 -8.01
CA VAL A 81 -14.02 0.47 -8.00
C VAL A 81 -15.36 0.01 -8.57
N SER A 82 -15.37 -0.77 -9.66
CA SER A 82 -16.61 -1.26 -10.30
C SER A 82 -17.43 -2.19 -9.41
N LYS A 83 -16.77 -2.89 -8.49
CA LYS A 83 -17.40 -3.81 -7.53
C LYS A 83 -17.73 -3.13 -6.20
N HIS A 84 -17.22 -1.93 -5.95
CA HIS A 84 -17.40 -1.25 -4.68
C HIS A 84 -18.80 -0.62 -4.58
N PRO A 85 -19.59 -0.90 -3.53
CA PRO A 85 -20.97 -0.42 -3.41
C PRO A 85 -21.07 1.11 -3.50
N ASP A 86 -20.14 1.82 -2.87
CA ASP A 86 -20.16 3.29 -2.84
C ASP A 86 -19.50 3.95 -4.05
N TYR A 87 -18.66 3.24 -4.82
CA TYR A 87 -17.81 3.87 -5.85
C TYR A 87 -18.09 3.39 -7.28
N ALA A 88 -18.86 2.30 -7.46
CA ALA A 88 -19.14 1.74 -8.78
C ALA A 88 -19.76 2.75 -9.77
N HIS A 89 -20.55 3.69 -9.25
CA HIS A 89 -21.17 4.75 -10.05
C HIS A 89 -20.15 5.73 -10.69
N LEU A 90 -18.89 5.74 -10.24
CA LEU A 90 -17.83 6.61 -10.74
C LEU A 90 -17.10 6.04 -11.98
N ILE A 91 -17.34 4.77 -12.35
CA ILE A 91 -16.64 4.08 -13.45
C ILE A 91 -16.60 4.89 -14.76
N PRO A 92 -17.71 5.52 -15.21
CA PRO A 92 -17.69 6.33 -16.43
C PRO A 92 -16.73 7.53 -16.36
N GLU A 93 -16.46 8.06 -15.17
CA GLU A 93 -15.57 9.21 -14.98
C GLU A 93 -14.09 8.83 -14.83
N ILE A 94 -13.79 7.59 -14.42
CA ILE A 94 -12.42 7.19 -14.04
C ILE A 94 -11.71 6.31 -15.07
N THR A 95 -12.45 5.69 -16.00
CA THR A 95 -11.87 4.77 -16.98
C THR A 95 -10.83 5.48 -17.86
N GLY A 96 -9.64 4.90 -17.95
CA GLY A 96 -8.52 5.45 -18.75
C GLY A 96 -7.71 6.54 -18.03
N LYS A 97 -8.03 6.87 -16.79
CA LYS A 97 -7.29 7.86 -15.99
C LYS A 97 -6.18 7.21 -15.16
N PRO A 98 -5.08 7.94 -14.86
CA PRO A 98 -4.09 7.51 -13.90
C PRO A 98 -4.68 7.20 -12.52
N GLU A 99 -4.05 6.30 -11.77
CA GLU A 99 -4.53 5.83 -10.46
C GLU A 99 -4.74 6.99 -9.47
N SER A 100 -3.86 8.00 -9.47
CA SER A 100 -4.01 9.22 -8.65
C SER A 100 -5.27 10.02 -9.00
N HIS A 101 -5.63 10.08 -10.28
CA HIS A 101 -6.85 10.76 -10.74
C HIS A 101 -8.11 9.96 -10.40
N VAL A 102 -8.05 8.62 -10.49
CA VAL A 102 -9.13 7.73 -10.03
C VAL A 102 -9.41 8.01 -8.55
N LEU A 103 -8.36 7.99 -7.72
CA LEU A 103 -8.51 8.20 -6.30
C LEU A 103 -8.95 9.63 -5.96
N HIS A 104 -8.50 10.63 -6.73
CA HIS A 104 -8.97 12.00 -6.60
C HIS A 104 -10.47 12.15 -6.93
N THR A 105 -10.98 11.42 -7.92
CA THR A 105 -12.42 11.38 -8.20
C THR A 105 -13.19 10.78 -7.02
N ILE A 106 -12.71 9.68 -6.44
CA ILE A 106 -13.32 9.12 -5.21
C ILE A 106 -13.28 10.15 -4.07
N PHE A 107 -12.12 10.77 -3.84
CA PHE A 107 -11.93 11.79 -2.80
C PHE A 107 -12.91 12.95 -2.93
N THR A 108 -13.08 13.49 -4.12
CA THR A 108 -13.93 14.69 -4.36
C THR A 108 -15.42 14.38 -4.48
N ARG A 109 -15.79 13.17 -4.87
CA ARG A 109 -17.20 12.78 -5.05
C ARG A 109 -17.82 12.16 -3.81
N CYS A 110 -17.01 11.50 -2.99
CA CYS A 110 -17.50 10.70 -1.86
C CYS A 110 -17.08 11.21 -0.48
N PHE A 111 -16.21 12.21 -0.42
CA PHE A 111 -15.71 12.81 0.83
C PHE A 111 -15.72 14.33 0.76
N ASP A 112 -15.65 15.01 1.90
CA ASP A 112 -15.58 16.48 1.99
C ASP A 112 -14.16 17.01 1.70
N ALA A 113 -13.70 16.76 0.48
CA ALA A 113 -12.43 17.27 -0.04
C ALA A 113 -12.33 18.79 0.09
N THR A 114 -13.46 19.49 -0.08
CA THR A 114 -13.51 20.95 0.03
C THR A 114 -13.20 21.42 1.44
N PHE A 115 -13.77 20.78 2.47
CA PHE A 115 -13.47 21.08 3.86
C PHE A 115 -11.99 20.83 4.20
N ILE A 116 -11.45 19.68 3.75
CA ILE A 116 -10.03 19.33 3.96
C ILE A 116 -9.11 20.38 3.34
N GLN A 117 -9.37 20.79 2.09
CA GLN A 117 -8.57 21.79 1.39
C GLN A 117 -8.72 23.19 2.01
N LYS A 118 -9.94 23.62 2.37
CA LYS A 118 -10.19 24.91 3.03
C LYS A 118 -9.54 25.01 4.41
N SER A 119 -9.29 23.87 5.04
CA SER A 119 -8.58 23.79 6.31
C SER A 119 -7.06 23.92 6.18
N GLY A 120 -6.53 24.10 4.97
CA GLY A 120 -5.11 24.37 4.71
C GLY A 120 -4.33 23.17 4.17
N CYS A 121 -4.97 22.03 3.91
CA CYS A 121 -4.31 20.88 3.30
C CYS A 121 -4.17 21.08 1.78
N THR A 122 -2.94 21.11 1.29
CA THR A 122 -2.65 21.10 -0.16
C THR A 122 -2.80 19.69 -0.70
N VAL A 123 -3.58 19.50 -1.76
CA VAL A 123 -3.76 18.17 -2.40
C VAL A 123 -3.08 18.17 -3.75
N LEU A 124 -2.18 17.23 -3.98
CA LEU A 124 -1.41 17.09 -5.21
C LEU A 124 -1.58 15.69 -5.81
N LEU A 125 -1.58 15.61 -7.15
CA LEU A 125 -1.67 14.35 -7.88
C LEU A 125 -0.33 14.06 -8.54
N GLU A 126 0.24 12.88 -8.23
CA GLU A 126 1.39 12.32 -8.92
C GLU A 126 0.87 11.26 -9.90
N ASP A 127 0.97 11.54 -11.20
CA ASP A 127 0.35 10.75 -12.28
C ASP A 127 1.35 10.26 -13.35
N LYS A 128 2.66 10.36 -13.07
CA LYS A 128 3.74 9.98 -13.99
C LYS A 128 4.36 8.63 -13.65
N SER A 129 4.30 8.20 -12.40
CA SER A 129 4.86 6.91 -11.97
C SER A 129 4.22 5.73 -12.70
N THR A 130 5.04 4.84 -13.25
CA THR A 130 4.57 3.62 -13.93
C THR A 130 4.75 2.36 -13.10
N ASN A 131 5.45 2.49 -11.97
CA ASN A 131 5.73 1.41 -11.03
C ASN A 131 6.09 1.97 -9.64
N CYS A 132 6.01 1.11 -8.64
CA CYS A 132 6.21 1.49 -7.24
C CYS A 132 7.59 2.11 -6.92
N GLY A 133 8.66 1.75 -7.66
CA GLY A 133 9.96 2.39 -7.46
C GLY A 133 9.98 3.86 -7.90
N GLN A 134 9.21 4.20 -8.95
CA GLN A 134 9.07 5.58 -9.44
C GLN A 134 8.15 6.44 -8.57
N ASN A 135 7.21 5.83 -7.81
CA ASN A 135 6.31 6.56 -6.91
C ASN A 135 7.07 7.53 -6.01
N ALA A 136 8.17 7.07 -5.42
CA ALA A 136 8.99 7.85 -4.49
C ALA A 136 9.70 9.03 -5.18
N THR A 137 10.38 8.76 -6.31
CA THR A 137 11.15 9.80 -7.04
C THR A 137 10.23 10.83 -7.69
N GLU A 138 9.12 10.40 -8.29
CA GLU A 138 8.15 11.29 -8.92
C GLU A 138 7.36 12.10 -7.87
N THR A 139 7.04 11.52 -6.71
CA THR A 139 6.44 12.27 -5.60
C THR A 139 7.38 13.36 -5.11
N ARG A 140 8.67 13.06 -4.90
CA ARG A 140 9.65 14.09 -4.51
C ARG A 140 9.77 15.20 -5.56
N ALA A 141 9.81 14.84 -6.84
CA ALA A 141 9.82 15.81 -7.94
C ALA A 141 8.53 16.64 -8.02
N LEU A 142 7.38 16.03 -7.74
CA LEU A 142 6.08 16.71 -7.66
C LEU A 142 6.05 17.74 -6.53
N LEU A 143 6.54 17.40 -5.34
CA LEU A 143 6.61 18.34 -4.21
C LEU A 143 7.49 19.55 -4.59
N ALA A 144 8.69 19.29 -5.11
CA ALA A 144 9.62 20.34 -5.51
C ALA A 144 9.06 21.27 -6.58
N ARG A 145 8.44 20.73 -7.65
CA ARG A 145 7.88 21.55 -8.74
C ARG A 145 6.66 22.38 -8.34
N ASN A 146 5.99 22.02 -7.25
CA ASN A 146 4.88 22.80 -6.68
C ASN A 146 5.33 23.74 -5.54
N GLY A 147 6.64 23.87 -5.31
CA GLY A 147 7.17 24.75 -4.27
C GLY A 147 6.90 24.27 -2.83
N ILE A 148 6.57 22.98 -2.65
CA ILE A 148 6.43 22.39 -1.33
C ILE A 148 7.84 22.13 -0.76
N PRO A 149 8.17 22.64 0.44
CA PRO A 149 9.46 22.36 1.08
C PRO A 149 9.69 20.86 1.26
N GLU A 150 10.96 20.43 1.32
CA GLU A 150 11.25 19.03 1.66
C GLU A 150 10.64 18.70 3.03
N PRO A 151 9.78 17.67 3.11
CA PRO A 151 9.10 17.33 4.35
C PRO A 151 10.12 16.84 5.38
N LYS A 152 9.89 17.14 6.66
CA LYS A 152 10.64 16.56 7.78
C LYS A 152 9.97 15.30 8.32
N SER A 153 8.67 15.15 8.10
CA SER A 153 7.88 13.97 8.46
C SER A 153 6.99 13.57 7.30
N MET A 154 6.92 12.29 6.99
CA MET A 154 6.08 11.76 5.93
C MET A 154 5.41 10.46 6.36
N ILE A 155 4.11 10.35 6.11
CA ILE A 155 3.38 9.08 6.26
C ILE A 155 3.14 8.50 4.86
N VAL A 156 3.49 7.24 4.68
CA VAL A 156 3.24 6.48 3.45
C VAL A 156 2.10 5.51 3.70
N VAL A 157 1.04 5.63 2.90
CA VAL A 157 -0.10 4.73 2.86
C VAL A 157 -0.04 3.98 1.54
N GLN A 158 0.00 2.65 1.61
CA GLN A 158 0.17 1.79 0.45
C GLN A 158 -0.57 0.47 0.68
N ASP A 159 -0.83 -0.27 -0.39
CA ASP A 159 -1.11 -1.70 -0.35
C ASP A 159 -0.22 -2.40 0.71
N PRO A 160 -0.80 -3.07 1.73
CA PRO A 160 -0.04 -3.72 2.79
C PRO A 160 1.03 -4.69 2.28
N THR A 161 0.82 -5.37 1.16
CA THR A 161 1.83 -6.30 0.62
C THR A 161 3.06 -5.58 0.07
N MET A 162 2.92 -4.31 -0.34
CA MET A 162 3.99 -3.50 -0.95
C MET A 162 4.51 -2.38 -0.05
N ALA A 163 3.99 -2.25 1.18
CA ALA A 163 4.25 -1.13 2.07
C ALA A 163 5.75 -1.01 2.42
N ARG A 164 6.38 -2.10 2.88
CA ARG A 164 7.82 -2.11 3.20
C ARG A 164 8.70 -1.67 2.02
N ARG A 165 8.46 -2.23 0.82
CA ARG A 165 9.23 -1.88 -0.37
C ARG A 165 9.03 -0.43 -0.77
N THR A 166 7.82 0.09 -0.61
CA THR A 166 7.51 1.50 -0.88
C THR A 166 8.27 2.41 0.09
N VAL A 167 8.26 2.12 1.39
CA VAL A 167 9.02 2.87 2.40
C VAL A 167 10.52 2.87 2.08
N ALA A 168 11.11 1.71 1.78
CA ALA A 168 12.51 1.61 1.36
C ALA A 168 12.83 2.37 0.06
N SER A 169 11.84 2.55 -0.83
CA SER A 169 11.95 3.39 -2.03
C SER A 169 11.98 4.88 -1.66
N PHE A 170 11.13 5.32 -0.73
CA PHE A 170 11.10 6.70 -0.23
C PHE A 170 12.38 7.04 0.56
N GLU A 171 12.85 6.16 1.43
CA GLU A 171 14.12 6.35 2.14
C GLU A 171 15.28 6.61 1.17
N LYS A 172 15.36 5.79 0.12
CA LYS A 172 16.35 5.97 -0.95
C LYS A 172 16.15 7.28 -1.71
N ALA A 173 14.91 7.61 -2.09
CA ALA A 173 14.62 8.80 -2.88
C ALA A 173 14.99 10.10 -2.15
N TYR A 174 15.03 10.09 -0.81
CA TYR A 174 15.43 11.23 0.01
C TYR A 174 16.82 11.08 0.66
N ALA A 175 17.58 10.03 0.34
CA ALA A 175 18.93 9.85 0.83
C ALA A 175 19.85 11.03 0.43
N PRO A 176 20.84 11.40 1.28
CA PRO A 176 21.21 10.76 2.54
C PRO A 176 20.41 11.26 3.76
N ARG A 177 19.40 12.10 3.59
CA ARG A 177 18.64 12.71 4.68
C ARG A 177 17.13 12.49 4.48
N PRO A 178 16.64 11.25 4.65
CA PRO A 178 15.22 10.97 4.56
C PRO A 178 14.43 11.71 5.65
N PRO A 179 13.14 12.06 5.39
CA PRO A 179 12.25 12.50 6.46
C PRO A 179 12.06 11.40 7.50
N ASN A 180 11.46 11.75 8.64
CA ASN A 180 10.84 10.77 9.52
C ASN A 180 9.69 10.08 8.76
N LEU A 181 9.97 8.90 8.21
CA LEU A 181 9.05 8.10 7.42
C LEU A 181 8.31 7.12 8.31
N LEU A 182 6.98 7.13 8.23
CA LEU A 182 6.13 6.17 8.91
C LEU A 182 5.24 5.46 7.89
N SER A 183 5.17 4.13 7.98
CA SER A 183 4.21 3.35 7.23
C SER A 183 2.88 3.26 7.97
N TRP A 184 1.80 3.54 7.24
CA TRP A 184 0.44 3.39 7.72
C TRP A 184 -0.38 2.58 6.72
N PRO A 185 -0.21 1.23 6.70
CA PRO A 185 -0.96 0.36 5.80
C PRO A 185 -2.44 0.24 6.17
N ILE A 186 -2.81 0.69 7.39
CA ILE A 186 -4.16 0.71 7.98
C ILE A 186 -4.72 -0.67 8.31
N ILE A 187 -4.30 -1.70 7.58
CA ILE A 187 -4.60 -3.10 7.86
C ILE A 187 -3.33 -3.92 7.73
N VAL A 188 -3.22 -4.96 8.56
CA VAL A 188 -2.32 -6.08 8.32
C VAL A 188 -3.20 -7.29 7.96
N PRO A 189 -3.19 -7.76 6.70
CA PRO A 189 -4.04 -8.87 6.30
C PRO A 189 -3.59 -10.15 7.01
N ARG A 190 -4.56 -10.86 7.58
CA ARG A 190 -4.36 -12.18 8.18
C ARG A 190 -5.21 -13.22 7.50
N VAL A 191 -4.79 -14.47 7.60
CA VAL A 191 -5.46 -15.64 7.05
C VAL A 191 -5.57 -16.73 8.10
N LYS A 192 -6.62 -17.54 7.99
CA LYS A 192 -6.85 -18.73 8.81
C LYS A 192 -7.32 -19.89 7.94
N MET A 193 -7.22 -21.09 8.49
CA MET A 193 -7.82 -22.28 7.88
C MET A 193 -9.27 -22.41 8.37
N GLU A 194 -10.21 -22.40 7.45
CA GLU A 194 -11.63 -22.62 7.72
C GLU A 194 -12.18 -23.64 6.71
N GLY A 195 -12.83 -24.70 7.19
CA GLY A 195 -13.38 -25.74 6.31
C GLY A 195 -12.36 -26.48 5.44
N GLY A 196 -11.06 -26.40 5.77
CA GLY A 196 -9.98 -26.95 4.96
C GLY A 196 -9.49 -26.03 3.84
N GLU A 197 -10.01 -24.81 3.75
CA GLU A 197 -9.58 -23.77 2.83
C GLU A 197 -8.91 -22.62 3.56
N LEU A 198 -8.03 -21.90 2.85
CA LEU A 198 -7.40 -20.69 3.36
C LEU A 198 -8.32 -19.51 3.08
N VAL A 199 -8.74 -18.82 4.14
CA VAL A 199 -9.62 -17.65 4.08
C VAL A 199 -8.98 -16.47 4.80
N TYR A 200 -9.43 -15.25 4.50
CA TYR A 200 -9.03 -14.09 5.30
C TYR A 200 -9.62 -14.20 6.70
N ASP A 201 -8.80 -13.83 7.67
CA ASP A 201 -9.23 -13.68 9.05
C ASP A 201 -9.64 -12.23 9.28
N TYR A 202 -10.96 -12.02 9.43
CA TYR A 202 -11.55 -10.69 9.63
C TYR A 202 -11.84 -10.38 11.10
N ASP A 203 -11.46 -11.24 12.05
CA ASP A 203 -11.86 -11.12 13.45
C ASP A 203 -11.36 -9.81 14.12
N ASP A 204 -10.27 -9.23 13.61
CA ASP A 204 -9.68 -7.97 14.09
C ASP A 204 -10.04 -6.74 13.21
N VAL A 205 -10.95 -6.90 12.24
CA VAL A 205 -11.33 -5.83 11.32
C VAL A 205 -12.76 -5.39 11.59
N ASP A 206 -12.96 -4.08 11.70
CA ASP A 206 -14.28 -3.51 11.96
C ASP A 206 -15.23 -3.81 10.78
N GLU A 207 -16.08 -4.83 10.93
CA GLU A 207 -17.05 -5.26 9.93
C GLU A 207 -18.06 -4.15 9.56
N SER A 208 -18.21 -3.12 10.40
CA SER A 208 -19.06 -1.96 10.09
C SER A 208 -18.45 -1.04 9.02
N MET A 209 -17.19 -1.26 8.64
CA MET A 209 -16.49 -0.47 7.64
C MET A 209 -16.74 -1.01 6.21
N PRO A 210 -17.42 -0.24 5.34
CA PRO A 210 -17.69 -0.65 3.97
C PRO A 210 -16.39 -0.93 3.21
N GLY A 211 -16.36 -2.04 2.46
CA GLY A 211 -15.24 -2.40 1.59
C GLY A 211 -14.09 -3.15 2.26
N VAL A 212 -14.13 -3.41 3.57
CA VAL A 212 -13.18 -4.32 4.22
C VAL A 212 -13.47 -5.77 3.82
N THR A 213 -14.70 -6.22 4.06
CA THR A 213 -15.17 -7.55 3.69
C THR A 213 -15.47 -7.57 2.19
N GLY A 214 -14.62 -8.25 1.42
CA GLY A 214 -14.75 -8.35 -0.04
C GLY A 214 -13.99 -7.28 -0.85
N GLY A 215 -13.27 -6.35 -0.21
CA GLY A 215 -12.38 -5.41 -0.89
C GLY A 215 -10.89 -5.74 -0.82
N LEU A 216 -10.53 -6.88 -0.21
CA LEU A 216 -9.18 -7.46 -0.28
C LEU A 216 -8.99 -8.27 -1.58
N TRP A 217 -7.74 -8.64 -1.86
CA TRP A 217 -7.41 -9.43 -3.06
C TRP A 217 -8.05 -10.83 -3.01
N SER A 218 -8.22 -11.49 -4.16
CA SER A 218 -8.42 -12.95 -4.14
C SER A 218 -7.26 -13.63 -3.40
N MET A 219 -7.50 -14.76 -2.75
CA MET A 219 -6.44 -15.47 -2.01
C MET A 219 -5.24 -15.81 -2.91
N SER A 220 -5.50 -16.22 -4.16
CA SER A 220 -4.44 -16.47 -5.14
C SER A 220 -3.61 -15.22 -5.47
N ARG A 221 -4.24 -14.06 -5.61
CA ARG A 221 -3.54 -12.79 -5.87
C ARG A 221 -2.75 -12.34 -4.66
N PHE A 222 -3.31 -12.45 -3.47
CA PHE A 222 -2.62 -12.13 -2.22
C PHE A 222 -1.36 -12.96 -2.03
N LEU A 223 -1.45 -14.28 -2.18
CA LEU A 223 -0.28 -15.17 -2.09
C LEU A 223 0.77 -14.85 -3.18
N GLY A 224 0.33 -14.54 -4.40
CA GLY A 224 1.23 -14.11 -5.47
C GLY A 224 1.96 -12.81 -5.15
N LEU A 225 1.28 -11.83 -4.54
CA LEU A 225 1.89 -10.58 -4.08
C LEU A 225 2.90 -10.84 -2.95
N VAL A 226 2.51 -11.57 -1.90
CA VAL A 226 3.38 -11.90 -0.77
C VAL A 226 4.65 -12.62 -1.24
N LEU A 227 4.49 -13.65 -2.08
CA LEU A 227 5.63 -14.40 -2.62
C LEU A 227 6.46 -13.61 -3.62
N GLY A 228 5.88 -12.62 -4.30
CA GLY A 228 6.59 -11.75 -5.21
C GLY A 228 7.43 -10.68 -4.50
N GLU A 229 7.02 -10.24 -3.31
CA GLU A 229 7.64 -9.11 -2.61
C GLU A 229 8.89 -9.50 -1.81
N ILE A 230 8.92 -10.68 -1.16
CA ILE A 230 10.09 -11.10 -0.39
C ILE A 230 11.37 -11.17 -1.26
N PRO A 231 11.39 -11.82 -2.45
CA PRO A 231 12.58 -11.82 -3.30
C PRO A 231 12.97 -10.42 -3.81
N ARG A 232 12.01 -9.50 -3.98
CA ARG A 232 12.30 -8.12 -4.37
C ARG A 232 12.98 -7.35 -3.24
N LEU A 233 12.66 -7.65 -1.98
CA LEU A 233 13.24 -6.97 -0.82
C LEU A 233 14.65 -7.45 -0.48
N ARG A 234 15.05 -8.66 -0.90
CA ARG A 234 16.40 -9.18 -0.66
C ARG A 234 17.45 -8.22 -1.23
N ASP A 235 18.54 -8.06 -0.50
CA ASP A 235 19.70 -7.31 -0.98
C ASP A 235 20.76 -8.29 -1.52
N ASP A 236 20.41 -8.93 -2.63
CA ASP A 236 21.26 -9.84 -3.39
C ASP A 236 21.24 -9.45 -4.88
N GLU A 237 21.93 -10.22 -5.73
CA GLU A 237 22.04 -9.94 -7.17
C GLU A 237 20.69 -9.92 -7.93
N HIS A 238 19.63 -10.51 -7.37
CA HIS A 238 18.31 -10.63 -8.00
C HIS A 238 17.29 -9.64 -7.42
N GLY A 239 17.52 -9.20 -6.18
CA GLY A 239 16.64 -8.30 -5.44
C GLY A 239 16.77 -6.83 -5.84
N TYR A 240 15.99 -5.97 -5.17
CA TYR A 240 15.89 -4.55 -5.52
C TYR A 240 16.84 -3.66 -4.70
N GLY A 241 17.54 -4.24 -3.72
CA GLY A 241 18.54 -3.54 -2.92
C GLY A 241 19.81 -3.13 -3.70
N PRO A 242 20.74 -2.44 -3.04
CA PRO A 242 22.04 -2.02 -3.61
C PRO A 242 22.87 -3.12 -4.29
N MET A 243 22.82 -4.37 -3.82
CA MET A 243 23.57 -5.49 -4.40
C MET A 243 22.93 -6.07 -5.67
N GLY A 244 21.69 -5.67 -5.98
CA GLY A 244 20.95 -6.12 -7.15
C GLY A 244 20.57 -4.95 -8.06
N LYS A 245 19.27 -4.72 -8.23
CA LYS A 245 18.75 -3.71 -9.17
C LYS A 245 18.93 -2.27 -8.71
N GLY A 246 19.21 -2.05 -7.42
CA GLY A 246 19.36 -0.72 -6.86
C GLY A 246 18.11 0.15 -7.07
N PHE A 247 16.91 -0.40 -6.84
CA PHE A 247 15.67 0.39 -6.85
C PHE A 247 15.26 0.87 -5.46
N ILE A 248 15.67 0.17 -4.40
CA ILE A 248 15.39 0.52 -3.00
C ILE A 248 16.68 0.62 -2.19
N GLY A 249 16.58 1.11 -0.95
CA GLY A 249 17.64 0.96 0.05
C GLY A 249 17.81 -0.50 0.50
N HIS A 250 18.85 -0.78 1.28
CA HIS A 250 19.00 -2.08 1.93
C HIS A 250 17.81 -2.37 2.86
N VAL A 251 17.37 -3.63 2.91
CA VAL A 251 16.31 -4.10 3.82
C VAL A 251 16.80 -5.35 4.53
N ASP A 252 16.88 -5.28 5.86
CA ASP A 252 17.13 -6.46 6.69
C ASP A 252 15.89 -7.36 6.71
N ILE A 253 16.02 -8.58 6.18
CA ILE A 253 14.97 -9.61 6.24
C ILE A 253 15.34 -10.60 7.36
N PRO A 254 14.51 -10.72 8.43
CA PRO A 254 14.76 -11.68 9.50
C PRO A 254 14.79 -13.13 9.01
N GLU A 255 15.63 -13.97 9.62
CA GLU A 255 15.75 -15.39 9.27
C GLU A 255 14.41 -16.14 9.36
N GLU A 256 13.58 -15.80 10.33
CA GLU A 256 12.23 -16.37 10.49
C GLU A 256 11.32 -16.08 9.29
N VAL A 257 11.44 -14.89 8.69
CA VAL A 257 10.69 -14.46 7.50
C VAL A 257 11.19 -15.24 6.28
N GLU A 258 12.50 -15.42 6.12
CA GLU A 258 13.09 -16.25 5.06
C GLU A 258 12.66 -17.73 5.17
N CYS A 259 12.64 -18.26 6.39
CA CYS A 259 12.19 -19.62 6.66
C CYS A 259 10.70 -19.79 6.34
N ALA A 260 9.84 -18.85 6.75
CA ALA A 260 8.42 -18.85 6.44
C ALA A 260 8.18 -18.75 4.92
N PHE A 261 8.89 -17.85 4.24
CA PHE A 261 8.85 -17.74 2.78
C PHE A 261 9.16 -19.08 2.10
N SER A 262 10.24 -19.75 2.52
CA SER A 262 10.65 -21.04 1.96
C SER A 262 9.58 -22.12 2.16
N ARG A 263 8.94 -22.17 3.34
CA ARG A 263 7.84 -23.11 3.63
C ARG A 263 6.61 -22.84 2.76
N VAL A 264 6.19 -21.57 2.64
CA VAL A 264 5.02 -21.17 1.83
C VAL A 264 5.28 -21.45 0.35
N GLN A 265 6.46 -21.11 -0.17
CA GLN A 265 6.85 -21.37 -1.55
C GLN A 265 6.87 -22.88 -1.86
N GLY A 266 7.43 -23.69 -0.96
CA GLY A 266 7.43 -25.15 -1.09
C GLY A 266 6.03 -25.78 -1.04
N GLY A 267 5.12 -25.22 -0.22
CA GLY A 267 3.75 -25.72 -0.06
C GLY A 267 2.80 -25.40 -1.22
N LEU A 268 3.01 -24.30 -1.93
CA LEU A 268 2.16 -23.88 -3.05
C LEU A 268 2.54 -24.53 -4.40
N GLY A 269 3.74 -25.09 -4.50
CA GLY A 269 4.31 -25.57 -5.77
C GLY A 269 4.64 -24.42 -6.73
N GLU A 270 5.60 -24.64 -7.64
CA GLU A 270 6.21 -23.57 -8.47
C GLU A 270 5.23 -22.83 -9.43
N ASN A 271 3.98 -23.26 -9.56
CA ASN A 271 3.06 -22.79 -10.60
C ASN A 271 2.33 -21.46 -10.30
N LEU A 272 2.38 -20.93 -9.08
CA LEU A 272 1.76 -19.65 -8.72
C LEU A 272 2.73 -18.45 -8.72
N VAL A 273 4.04 -18.69 -8.78
CA VAL A 273 5.08 -17.64 -8.63
C VAL A 273 5.35 -16.87 -9.94
N LYS A 274 4.77 -17.30 -11.08
CA LYS A 274 5.10 -16.81 -12.43
C LYS A 274 3.98 -16.02 -13.14
N ARG A 275 3.06 -15.35 -12.44
CA ARG A 275 2.07 -14.46 -13.08
C ARG A 275 2.07 -13.05 -12.52
#